data_AF-A0A151I8D2-F1
#
_entry.id   AF-A0A151I8D2-F1
#
_cell.length_a   1.000
_cell.length_b   1.000
_cell.length_c   1.000
_cell.angle_alpha   90.00
_cell.angle_beta   90.00
_cell.angle_gamma   90.00
#
_symmetry.space_group_name_H-M   'P 1'
#
loop_
_entity.id
_entity.type
_entity.pdbx_description
1 polymer ?
#
loop_
_entity_poly.entity_id
_entity_poly.type
_entity_poly.pdbx_seq_one_letter_code
_entity_poly.pdbx_strand_id
1 'polypeptide(L)'
;ILERWHRTLKSAIMCHETEHWIDILPTVLLGLRTCFKEDLKSSPAEMLYGSTLRIPGEFFKEEDPPADPEIFIEKHRVAMRNIKSRPTSAHHTTKIPFYHKNLFECTHVWVRDDSVCRSLQPSYFGPFRVVNRINDYL
;
A
#
# COMPACT_ATOMS: atom_id res chain seq x y z
N ILE A 1 -0.91 -10.97 13.87
CA ILE A 1 -1.31 -9.66 13.29
C ILE A 1 -0.18 -8.63 13.40
N LEU A 2 0.37 -8.39 14.59
CA LEU A 2 1.47 -7.43 14.80
C LEU A 2 2.72 -7.72 13.95
N GLU A 3 3.14 -8.97 13.83
CA GLU A 3 4.30 -9.34 12.99
C GLU A 3 4.10 -8.98 11.51
N ARG A 4 2.88 -9.20 10.98
CA ARG A 4 2.53 -8.83 9.60
C ARG A 4 2.58 -7.32 9.44
N TRP A 5 2.07 -6.57 10.42
CA TRP A 5 2.13 -5.11 10.42
C TRP A 5 3.58 -4.60 10.50
N HIS A 6 4.40 -5.16 11.38
CA HIS A 6 5.83 -4.82 11.47
C HIS A 6 6.58 -5.09 10.18
N ARG A 7 6.26 -6.18 9.47
CA ARG A 7 6.87 -6.45 8.15
C ARG A 7 6.51 -5.36 7.14
N THR A 8 5.24 -4.99 7.05
CA THR A 8 4.80 -3.89 6.16
C THR A 8 5.44 -2.56 6.54
N LEU A 9 5.53 -2.25 7.83
CA LEU A 9 6.19 -1.04 8.33
C LEU A 9 7.67 -0.99 7.92
N LYS A 10 8.41 -2.08 8.16
CA LYS A 10 9.83 -2.18 7.79
C LYS A 10 10.02 -2.03 6.29
N SER A 11 9.18 -2.69 5.47
CA SER A 11 9.24 -2.55 4.01
C SER A 11 9.05 -1.11 3.56
N ALA A 12 8.06 -0.40 4.10
CA ALA A 12 7.81 0.99 3.75
C ALA A 12 8.98 1.91 4.15
N ILE A 13 9.60 1.67 5.31
CA ILE A 13 10.80 2.40 5.75
C ILE A 13 11.97 2.15 4.77
N MET A 14 12.20 0.89 4.38
CA MET A 14 13.30 0.52 3.48
C MET A 14 13.19 1.15 2.08
N CYS A 15 11.99 1.50 1.63
CA CYS A 15 11.77 2.16 0.33
C CYS A 15 12.24 3.62 0.26
N HIS A 16 12.47 4.28 1.40
CA HIS A 16 12.86 5.69 1.44
C HIS A 16 14.38 5.91 1.36
N GLU A 17 15.18 4.83 1.30
CA GLU A 17 16.65 4.87 1.11
C GLU A 17 17.40 5.84 2.04
N THR A 18 16.88 6.06 3.26
CA THR A 18 17.46 6.96 4.27
C THR A 18 17.85 6.19 5.53
N GLU A 19 19.03 6.52 6.07
CA GLU A 19 19.48 5.99 7.37
C GLU A 19 18.70 6.63 8.54
N HIS A 20 18.19 7.85 8.35
CA HIS A 20 17.39 8.59 9.34
C HIS A 20 15.92 8.19 9.30
N TRP A 21 15.65 6.90 9.49
CA TRP A 21 14.30 6.33 9.40
C TRP A 21 13.29 6.96 10.39
N ILE A 22 13.77 7.57 11.47
CA ILE A 22 12.92 8.26 12.47
C ILE A 22 12.23 9.48 11.86
N ASP A 23 12.92 10.21 10.98
CA ASP A 23 12.41 11.45 10.40
C ASP A 23 11.27 11.19 9.40
N ILE A 24 11.33 10.06 8.69
CA ILE A 24 10.28 9.63 7.75
C ILE A 24 9.16 8.83 8.43
N LEU A 25 9.35 8.41 9.68
CA LEU A 25 8.41 7.54 10.39
C LEU A 25 7.00 8.13 10.44
N PRO A 26 6.78 9.42 10.73
CA PRO A 26 5.44 10.01 10.71
C PRO A 26 4.76 9.88 9.35
N THR A 27 5.50 10.09 8.26
CA THR A 27 5.01 10.02 6.88
C THR A 27 4.63 8.59 6.50
N VAL A 28 5.50 7.61 6.81
CA VAL A 28 5.22 6.19 6.58
C VAL A 28 3.98 5.76 7.37
N LEU A 29 3.91 6.16 8.64
CA LEU A 29 2.78 5.86 9.52
C LEU A 29 1.47 6.50 9.05
N LEU A 30 1.52 7.69 8.45
CA LEU A 30 0.38 8.35 7.84
C LEU A 30 -0.10 7.56 6.62
N GLY A 31 0.80 7.25 5.69
CA GLY A 31 0.47 6.48 4.48
C GLY A 31 -0.12 5.10 4.79
N LEU A 32 0.43 4.39 5.78
CA LEU A 32 -0.11 3.09 6.20
C LEU A 32 -1.49 3.18 6.86
N ARG A 33 -1.86 4.33 7.44
CA ARG A 33 -3.16 4.57 8.05
C ARG A 33 -4.20 5.04 7.04
N THR A 34 -3.79 5.75 5.99
CA THR A 34 -4.70 6.25 4.94
C THR A 34 -4.81 5.31 3.74
N CYS A 35 -3.93 4.33 3.62
CA CYS A 35 -3.98 3.33 2.54
C CYS A 35 -5.31 2.56 2.53
N PHE A 36 -6.02 2.64 1.41
CA PHE A 36 -7.25 1.90 1.15
C PHE A 36 -6.97 0.40 1.04
N LYS A 37 -7.74 -0.41 1.78
CA LYS A 37 -7.66 -1.87 1.69
C LYS A 37 -8.90 -2.41 1.02
N GLU A 38 -8.74 -2.97 -0.18
CA GLU A 38 -9.86 -3.52 -0.98
C GLU A 38 -10.64 -4.61 -0.24
N ASP A 39 -9.95 -5.48 0.50
CA ASP A 39 -10.58 -6.54 1.31
C ASP A 39 -11.58 -5.97 2.34
N LEU A 40 -11.24 -4.83 2.93
CA LEU A 40 -12.03 -4.15 3.95
C LEU A 40 -12.95 -3.07 3.36
N LYS A 41 -12.74 -2.72 2.07
CA LYS A 41 -13.36 -1.58 1.39
C LYS A 41 -13.24 -0.26 2.17
N SER A 42 -12.16 -0.09 2.95
CA SER A 42 -11.93 1.09 3.77
C SER A 42 -10.45 1.21 4.17
N SER A 43 -10.02 2.40 4.58
CA SER A 43 -8.69 2.63 5.19
C SER A 43 -8.72 2.50 6.72
N PRO A 44 -7.60 2.16 7.38
CA PRO A 44 -7.53 2.13 8.84
C PRO A 44 -7.96 3.45 9.52
N ALA A 45 -7.66 4.59 8.91
CA ALA A 45 -8.07 5.90 9.40
C ALA A 45 -9.59 6.10 9.30
N GLU A 46 -10.20 5.74 8.17
CA GLU A 46 -11.66 5.78 8.01
C GLU A 46 -12.39 4.89 8.99
N MET A 47 -11.88 3.67 9.22
CA MET A 47 -12.49 2.76 10.19
C MET A 47 -12.45 3.32 11.62
N LEU A 48 -11.42 4.11 11.96
CA LEU A 48 -11.25 4.70 13.28
C LEU A 48 -12.09 5.98 13.46
N TYR A 49 -12.06 6.86 12.46
CA TYR A 49 -12.67 8.20 12.54
C TYR A 49 -14.06 8.27 11.88
N GLY A 50 -14.51 7.22 11.22
CA GLY A 50 -15.78 7.20 10.45
C GLY A 50 -15.77 8.08 9.19
N SER A 51 -14.63 8.65 8.81
CA SER A 51 -14.49 9.57 7.69
C SER A 51 -13.08 9.54 7.08
N THR A 52 -12.95 9.95 5.83
CA THR A 52 -11.67 10.05 5.12
C THR A 52 -10.82 11.18 5.68
N LEU A 53 -9.58 10.89 6.09
CA LEU A 53 -8.64 11.93 6.51
C LEU A 53 -8.16 12.74 5.32
N ARG A 54 -8.19 14.07 5.43
CA ARG A 54 -7.59 14.97 4.44
C ARG A 54 -6.07 14.95 4.61
N ILE A 55 -5.37 14.39 3.63
CA ILE A 55 -3.90 14.32 3.63
C ILE A 55 -3.29 15.30 2.62
N PRO A 56 -2.08 15.84 2.90
CA PRO A 56 -1.33 16.63 1.93
C PRO A 56 -1.10 15.80 0.65
N GLY A 57 -1.66 16.23 -0.49
CA GLY A 57 -1.56 15.54 -1.78
C GLY A 57 -2.89 15.04 -2.36
N GLU A 58 -3.97 14.98 -1.57
CA GLU A 58 -5.33 14.68 -2.06
C GLU A 58 -6.06 15.90 -2.69
N PHE A 59 -5.32 16.91 -3.14
CA PHE A 59 -5.84 18.24 -3.51
C PHE A 59 -6.62 18.34 -4.83
N PHE A 60 -7.25 17.26 -5.31
CA PHE A 60 -8.13 17.35 -6.48
C PHE A 60 -9.40 16.50 -6.26
N LYS A 61 -10.33 17.02 -5.46
CA LYS A 61 -11.74 16.64 -5.56
C LYS A 61 -12.57 17.92 -5.60
N GLU A 62 -13.46 17.98 -6.59
CA GLU A 62 -14.55 18.95 -6.66
C GLU A 62 -15.36 18.84 -5.36
N GLU A 63 -15.71 19.99 -4.77
CA GLU A 63 -16.47 20.04 -3.55
C GLU A 63 -17.87 19.47 -3.80
N ASP A 64 -18.16 18.29 -3.24
CA ASP A 64 -19.54 17.83 -3.15
C ASP A 64 -20.34 18.77 -2.24
N PRO A 65 -21.60 19.11 -2.58
CA PRO A 65 -22.43 20.00 -1.79
C PRO A 65 -22.64 19.45 -0.37
N PRO A 66 -22.85 20.32 0.63
CA PRO A 66 -22.96 19.91 2.03
C PRO A 66 -24.10 18.90 2.20
N ALA A 67 -23.74 17.67 2.59
CA ALA A 67 -24.70 16.62 2.86
C ALA A 67 -25.47 16.91 4.15
N ASP A 68 -26.80 16.71 4.10
CA ASP A 68 -27.69 16.77 5.26
C ASP A 68 -27.19 15.80 6.36
N PRO A 69 -26.89 16.29 7.59
CA PRO A 69 -26.37 15.48 8.69
C PRO A 69 -27.25 14.27 9.04
N GLU A 70 -28.58 14.38 8.95
CA GLU A 70 -29.47 13.27 9.29
C GLU A 70 -29.40 12.15 8.24
N ILE A 71 -29.33 12.52 6.96
CA ILE A 71 -29.19 11.56 5.86
C ILE A 71 -27.81 10.88 5.91
N PHE A 72 -26.76 11.61 6.30
CA PHE A 72 -25.42 11.05 6.48
C PHE A 72 -25.37 10.03 7.62
N ILE A 73 -25.95 10.34 8.78
CA ILE A 73 -25.95 9.44 9.95
C ILE A 73 -26.71 8.16 9.65
N GLU A 74 -27.87 8.24 8.98
CA GLU A 74 -28.66 7.05 8.66
C GLU A 74 -27.95 6.16 7.63
N LYS A 75 -27.39 6.76 6.56
CA LYS A 75 -26.55 6.03 5.59
C LYS A 75 -25.34 5.38 6.26
N HIS A 76 -24.69 6.09 7.21
CA HIS A 76 -23.53 5.58 7.95
C HIS A 76 -23.92 4.42 8.87
N ARG A 77 -25.04 4.50 9.60
CA ARG A 77 -25.55 3.40 10.45
C ARG A 77 -25.85 2.15 9.62
N VAL A 78 -26.48 2.30 8.46
CA VAL A 78 -26.76 1.19 7.54
C VAL A 78 -25.46 0.60 7.00
N ALA A 79 -24.49 1.43 6.59
CA ALA A 79 -23.19 0.98 6.12
C ALA A 79 -22.43 0.18 7.20
N MET A 80 -22.34 0.71 8.42
CA MET A 80 -21.70 0.03 9.56
C MET A 80 -22.37 -1.30 9.91
N ARG A 81 -23.71 -1.39 9.84
CA ARG A 81 -24.46 -2.64 10.03
C ARG A 81 -24.13 -3.70 8.97
N ASN A 82 -23.75 -3.26 7.77
CA ASN A 82 -23.45 -4.13 6.64
C ASN A 82 -21.97 -4.53 6.54
N ILE A 83 -21.10 -3.95 7.39
CA ILE A 83 -19.70 -4.40 7.52
C ILE A 83 -19.71 -5.76 8.22
N LYS A 84 -19.60 -6.82 7.43
CA LYS A 84 -19.30 -8.17 7.91
C LYS A 84 -17.84 -8.48 7.61
N SER A 85 -17.16 -9.10 8.58
CA SER A 85 -15.83 -9.67 8.38
C SER A 85 -15.85 -10.60 7.18
N ARG A 86 -15.17 -10.22 6.09
CA ARG A 86 -15.00 -11.08 4.93
C ARG A 86 -13.94 -12.13 5.28
N PRO A 87 -14.14 -13.41 4.91
CA PRO A 87 -13.07 -14.38 5.01
C PRO A 87 -11.88 -13.83 4.22
N THR A 88 -10.71 -13.84 4.85
CA THR A 88 -9.46 -13.46 4.18
C THR A 88 -9.34 -14.32 2.93
N SER A 89 -9.21 -13.68 1.76
CA SER A 89 -8.93 -14.40 0.52
C SER A 89 -7.65 -15.20 0.73
N ALA A 90 -7.83 -16.50 0.90
CA ALA A 90 -6.77 -17.48 0.86
C ALA A 90 -6.31 -17.56 -0.60
N HIS A 91 -5.39 -16.67 -1.01
CA HIS A 91 -4.73 -16.72 -2.32
C HIS A 91 -3.77 -17.92 -2.45
N HIS A 92 -4.18 -19.08 -1.97
CA HIS A 92 -3.51 -20.34 -2.23
C HIS A 92 -4.35 -21.00 -3.31
N THR A 93 -4.08 -20.70 -4.58
CA THR A 93 -4.27 -21.59 -5.75
C THR A 93 -4.36 -20.75 -7.04
N THR A 94 -3.24 -20.21 -7.51
CA THR A 94 -2.91 -20.15 -8.95
C THR A 94 -1.44 -19.75 -9.07
N LYS A 95 -0.60 -20.69 -9.53
CA LYS A 95 0.84 -20.49 -9.78
C LYS A 95 1.08 -19.77 -11.11
N ILE A 96 0.31 -18.73 -11.42
CA ILE A 96 0.63 -17.90 -12.59
C ILE A 96 1.36 -16.68 -12.05
N PRO A 97 2.69 -16.56 -12.27
CA PRO A 97 3.40 -15.35 -11.93
C PRO A 97 2.78 -14.18 -12.70
N PHE A 98 2.38 -13.14 -11.97
CA PHE A 98 1.91 -11.90 -12.57
C PHE A 98 3.11 -11.16 -13.16
N TYR A 99 3.06 -10.87 -14.45
CA TYR A 99 4.04 -10.02 -15.12
C TYR A 99 3.37 -8.72 -15.57
N HIS A 100 4.02 -7.60 -15.27
CA HIS A 100 3.59 -6.30 -15.77
C HIS A 100 3.95 -6.17 -17.26
N LYS A 101 3.04 -5.65 -18.10
CA LYS A 101 3.26 -5.53 -19.56
C LYS A 101 4.56 -4.78 -19.90
N ASN A 102 4.82 -3.71 -19.16
CA ASN A 102 5.99 -2.86 -19.37
C ASN A 102 7.31 -3.51 -18.89
N LEU A 103 7.28 -4.72 -18.35
CA LEU A 103 8.50 -5.44 -17.95
C LEU A 103 9.40 -5.71 -19.17
N PHE A 104 8.82 -5.92 -20.36
CA PHE A 104 9.55 -6.15 -21.60
C PHE A 104 10.13 -4.87 -22.23
N GLU A 105 9.62 -3.70 -21.83
CA GLU A 105 10.00 -2.40 -22.39
C GLU A 105 10.80 -1.54 -21.39
N CYS A 106 10.89 -1.93 -20.12
CA CYS A 106 11.56 -1.13 -19.10
C CYS A 106 13.04 -0.86 -19.41
N THR A 107 13.49 0.38 -19.21
CA THR A 107 14.90 0.77 -19.43
C THR A 107 15.78 0.49 -18.22
N HIS A 108 15.17 0.49 -17.03
CA HIS A 108 15.85 0.24 -15.76
C HIS A 108 15.11 -0.81 -14.93
N VAL A 109 15.87 -1.56 -14.13
CA VAL A 109 15.36 -2.57 -13.20
C VAL A 109 15.97 -2.42 -11.82
N TRP A 110 15.21 -2.83 -10.82
CA TRP A 110 15.68 -3.00 -9.45
C TRP A 110 16.05 -4.47 -9.24
N VAL A 111 17.25 -4.73 -8.76
CA VAL A 111 17.76 -6.08 -8.52
C VAL A 111 17.64 -6.39 -7.04
N ARG A 112 17.04 -7.54 -6.71
CA ARG A 112 16.94 -8.01 -5.34
C ARG A 112 18.26 -8.62 -4.88
N ASP A 113 18.72 -8.24 -3.70
CA ASP A 113 19.76 -8.92 -2.97
C ASP A 113 19.13 -9.86 -1.93
N ASP A 114 19.37 -11.16 -2.08
CA ASP A 114 18.88 -12.21 -1.17
C ASP A 114 19.93 -12.60 -0.12
N SER A 115 21.02 -11.85 0.01
CA SER A 115 22.00 -12.02 1.07
C SER A 115 21.44 -11.70 2.47
N VAL A 116 22.13 -12.14 3.52
CA VAL A 116 21.74 -11.80 4.90
C VAL A 116 21.92 -10.29 5.12
N CYS A 117 20.81 -9.56 5.06
CA CYS A 117 20.77 -8.11 5.19
C CYS A 117 20.79 -7.65 6.65
N ARG A 118 21.36 -6.46 6.89
CA ARG A 118 21.23 -5.76 8.18
C ARG A 118 19.79 -5.27 8.38
N SER A 119 19.43 -4.98 9.62
CA SER A 119 18.09 -4.45 9.93
C SER A 119 17.84 -3.15 9.15
N LEU A 120 16.68 -3.06 8.48
CA LEU A 120 16.26 -1.91 7.66
C LEU A 120 17.16 -1.61 6.45
N GLN A 121 18.02 -2.55 6.04
CA GLN A 121 18.76 -2.43 4.78
C GLN A 121 17.83 -2.72 3.60
N PRO A 122 17.80 -1.87 2.55
CA PRO A 122 17.01 -2.13 1.35
C PRO A 122 17.38 -3.48 0.72
N SER A 123 16.37 -4.30 0.40
CA SER A 123 16.57 -5.58 -0.29
C SER A 123 16.68 -5.44 -1.81
N TYR A 124 16.44 -4.24 -2.35
CA TYR A 124 16.50 -3.97 -3.77
C TYR A 124 17.49 -2.83 -4.02
N PHE A 125 18.30 -2.99 -5.06
CA PHE A 125 19.29 -2.01 -5.50
C PHE A 125 18.99 -1.58 -6.93
N GLY A 126 19.31 -0.33 -7.25
CA GLY A 126 19.07 0.23 -8.58
C GLY A 126 18.81 1.73 -8.53
N PRO A 127 18.21 2.31 -9.58
CA PRO A 127 17.80 1.66 -10.83
C PRO A 127 19.01 1.30 -11.73
N PHE A 128 19.14 0.04 -12.13
CA PHE A 128 20.18 -0.40 -13.07
C PHE A 128 19.67 -0.42 -14.50
N ARG A 129 20.48 0.08 -15.46
CA ARG A 129 20.12 0.07 -16.89
C ARG A 129 20.19 -1.36 -17.45
N VAL A 130 19.13 -1.77 -18.17
CA VAL A 130 19.10 -3.06 -18.89
C VAL A 130 20.01 -2.96 -20.12
N VAL A 131 21.08 -3.75 -20.15
CA VAL A 131 22.06 -3.75 -21.26
C VAL A 131 21.65 -4.71 -22.37
N ASN A 132 21.20 -5.91 -22.01
CA ASN A 132 20.75 -6.92 -22.94
C ASN A 132 19.57 -7.71 -22.34
N ARG A 133 18.62 -8.11 -23.18
CA ARG A 133 17.49 -8.98 -22.82
C ARG A 133 17.71 -10.30 -23.54
N ILE A 134 18.18 -11.29 -22.79
CA ILE A 134 18.29 -12.65 -23.30
C ILE A 134 16.87 -13.20 -23.26
N ASN A 135 16.20 -13.25 -24.41
CA ASN A 135 14.84 -13.79 -24.50
C ASN A 135 14.83 -15.22 -23.97
N ASP A 136 14.10 -15.45 -22.88
CA ASP A 136 13.50 -16.75 -22.59
C ASP A 136 11.99 -16.54 -22.65
N TYR A 137 11.37 -17.04 -23.72
CA TYR A 137 9.93 -17.23 -23.76
C TYR A 137 9.56 -18.17 -22.61
N LEU A 138 9.02 -17.61 -21.52
CA LEU A 138 8.26 -18.31 -20.48
C LEU A 138 6.76 -18.14 -20.75
#